data_AF-F4KUJ3-F1
#
_entry.id   AF-F4KUJ3-F1
#
_cell.length_a   1.000
_cell.length_b   1.000
_cell.length_c   1.000
_cell.angle_alpha   90.00
_cell.angle_beta   90.00
_cell.angle_gamma   90.00
#
_symmetry.space_group_name_H-M   'P 1'
#
loop_
_entity.id
_entity.type
_entity.pdbx_description
1 polymer ?
#
loop_
_entity_poly.entity_id
_entity_poly.type
_entity_poly.pdbx_seq_one_letter_code
_entity_poly.pdbx_strand_id
1 'polypeptide(L)'
;MLKHIWEPQFILKNPALIFIHLETHNQQVSDFVVSLLAYLFKNTEIARETANRFIKHLPTDLNENAMSTYDMIQAEGIEKGAELKEREFIKNLWSLQEFSLEKIALLSGTSLERVIEVLSAHLQAEGLSEAAAAQTLEAYQAKFI
;
A
#
# COMPACT_ATOMS: atom_id res chain seq x y z
N MET A 1 4.23 -17.61 13.52
CA MET A 1 4.37 -17.96 12.08
C MET A 1 3.32 -17.17 11.29
N LEU A 2 3.72 -16.07 10.64
CA LEU A 2 2.86 -15.20 9.82
C LEU A 2 3.18 -15.34 8.31
N LYS A 3 3.88 -16.40 7.91
CA LYS A 3 4.49 -16.51 6.57
C LYS A 3 3.47 -16.55 5.42
N HIS A 4 2.22 -16.93 5.72
CA HIS A 4 1.15 -17.10 4.73
C HIS A 4 0.08 -16.00 4.78
N ILE A 5 0.16 -15.04 5.71
CA ILE A 5 -0.87 -13.99 5.83
C ILE A 5 -0.91 -13.09 4.58
N TRP A 6 0.21 -13.00 3.87
CA TRP A 6 0.37 -12.21 2.65
C TRP A 6 0.13 -12.99 1.36
N GLU A 7 -0.26 -14.27 1.45
CA GLU A 7 -0.63 -15.02 0.25
C GLU A 7 -1.97 -14.51 -0.29
N PRO A 8 -2.07 -14.21 -1.60
CA PRO A 8 -3.30 -13.75 -2.26
C PRO A 8 -4.56 -14.49 -1.81
N GLN A 9 -4.48 -15.82 -1.80
CA GLN A 9 -5.58 -16.73 -1.51
C GLN A 9 -6.02 -16.65 -0.04
N PHE A 10 -5.07 -16.40 0.86
CA PHE A 10 -5.30 -16.32 2.30
C PHE A 10 -5.97 -14.99 2.67
N ILE A 11 -5.49 -13.90 2.07
CA ILE A 11 -6.04 -12.54 2.25
C ILE A 11 -7.50 -12.50 1.82
N LEU A 12 -7.79 -13.05 0.65
CA LEU A 12 -9.15 -13.06 0.10
C LEU A 12 -10.15 -13.86 0.93
N LYS A 13 -9.68 -14.89 1.65
CA LYS A 13 -10.52 -15.74 2.49
C LYS A 13 -10.70 -15.19 3.91
N ASN A 14 -9.84 -14.28 4.34
CA ASN A 14 -9.83 -13.77 5.72
C ASN A 14 -9.69 -12.24 5.79
N PRO A 15 -10.53 -11.45 5.09
CA PRO A 15 -10.45 -9.99 5.09
C PRO A 15 -10.48 -9.43 6.51
N ALA A 16 -11.37 -9.94 7.35
CA ALA A 16 -11.50 -9.48 8.73
C ALA A 16 -10.17 -9.63 9.51
N LEU A 17 -9.41 -10.72 9.36
CA LEU A 17 -8.16 -10.92 10.10
C LEU A 17 -7.06 -9.88 9.77
N ILE A 18 -7.16 -9.20 8.63
CA ILE A 18 -6.21 -8.17 8.20
C ILE A 18 -6.65 -6.79 8.69
N PHE A 19 -7.97 -6.56 8.78
CA PHE A 19 -8.53 -5.25 9.08
C PHE A 19 -9.14 -5.11 10.49
N ILE A 20 -9.24 -6.19 11.29
CA ILE A 20 -9.86 -6.23 12.64
C ILE A 20 -9.20 -5.26 13.65
N HIS A 21 -7.99 -4.78 13.39
CA HIS A 21 -7.26 -3.88 14.29
C HIS A 21 -7.09 -2.45 13.76
N LEU A 22 -7.73 -2.11 12.64
CA LEU A 22 -7.61 -0.79 12.06
C LEU A 22 -8.79 0.08 12.51
N GLU A 23 -8.53 0.98 13.46
CA GLU A 23 -9.48 2.04 13.79
C GLU A 23 -9.54 3.06 12.65
N THR A 24 -10.60 2.99 11.85
CA THR A 24 -10.82 3.75 10.61
C THR A 24 -11.11 5.24 10.82
N HIS A 25 -11.12 5.72 12.06
CA HIS A 25 -11.29 7.13 12.40
C HIS A 25 -10.01 7.97 12.21
N ASN A 26 -8.87 7.34 11.92
CA ASN A 26 -7.62 8.02 11.56
C ASN A 26 -7.41 8.03 10.04
N GLN A 27 -7.23 9.22 9.46
CA GLN A 27 -6.97 9.40 8.03
C GLN A 27 -5.77 8.57 7.53
N GLN A 28 -4.69 8.46 8.31
CA GLN A 28 -3.52 7.65 7.94
C GLN A 28 -3.86 6.16 7.81
N VAL A 29 -4.75 5.66 8.68
CA VAL A 29 -5.21 4.27 8.65
C VAL A 29 -6.11 4.04 7.43
N SER A 30 -6.99 5.00 7.12
CA SER A 30 -7.82 4.97 5.93
C SER A 30 -6.98 4.91 4.64
N ASP A 31 -5.96 5.77 4.54
CA ASP A 31 -5.08 5.85 3.37
C ASP A 31 -4.25 4.55 3.22
N PHE A 32 -3.81 3.95 4.33
CA PHE A 32 -3.13 2.66 4.34
C PHE A 32 -4.04 1.52 3.82
N VAL A 33 -5.31 1.47 4.26
CA VAL A 33 -6.27 0.46 3.80
C VAL A 33 -6.50 0.60 2.29
N VAL A 34 -6.77 1.80 1.80
CA VAL A 34 -6.98 2.08 0.37
C VAL A 34 -5.81 1.57 -0.46
N SER A 35 -4.59 1.89 -0.02
CA SER A 35 -3.38 1.46 -0.71
C SER A 35 -3.16 -0.06 -0.67
N LEU A 36 -3.46 -0.72 0.46
CA LEU A 36 -3.39 -2.17 0.58
C LEU A 36 -4.37 -2.87 -0.36
N LEU A 37 -5.60 -2.36 -0.47
CA LEU A 37 -6.62 -2.89 -1.37
C LEU A 37 -6.21 -2.78 -2.84
N ALA A 38 -5.67 -1.63 -3.24
CA ALA A 38 -5.16 -1.44 -4.59
C ALA A 38 -4.00 -2.38 -4.93
N TYR A 39 -3.08 -2.59 -3.99
CA TYR A 39 -2.00 -3.57 -4.12
C TYR A 39 -2.55 -5.00 -4.30
N LEU A 40 -3.55 -5.38 -3.51
CA LEU A 40 -4.17 -6.70 -3.60
C LEU A 40 -4.86 -6.92 -4.95
N PHE A 41 -5.63 -5.94 -5.44
CA PHE A 41 -6.28 -6.03 -6.74
C PHE A 41 -5.28 -6.07 -7.92
N LYS A 42 -4.08 -5.51 -7.75
CA LYS A 42 -3.01 -5.50 -8.78
C LYS A 42 -2.24 -6.83 -8.85
N ASN A 43 -1.79 -7.35 -7.71
CA ASN A 43 -0.84 -8.48 -7.67
C ASN A 43 -1.46 -9.86 -7.75
N THR A 44 -2.76 -9.87 -7.86
CA THR A 44 -3.51 -11.09 -7.98
C THR A 44 -4.30 -10.90 -9.26
N GLU A 45 -4.23 -11.84 -10.20
CA GLU A 45 -5.16 -11.90 -11.33
C GLU A 45 -6.57 -12.25 -10.80
N ILE A 46 -7.05 -11.48 -9.83
CA ILE A 46 -8.35 -11.64 -9.21
C ILE A 46 -9.35 -11.29 -10.29
N ALA A 47 -10.07 -12.32 -10.73
CA ALA A 47 -11.27 -12.14 -11.51
C ALA A 47 -12.20 -11.13 -10.80
N ARG A 48 -12.82 -10.24 -11.58
CA ARG A 48 -13.72 -9.17 -11.10
C ARG A 48 -14.75 -9.68 -10.08
N GLU A 49 -15.28 -10.88 -10.26
CA GLU A 49 -16.24 -11.48 -9.33
C GLU A 49 -15.65 -11.75 -7.94
N THR A 50 -14.36 -12.04 -7.86
CA THR A 50 -13.64 -12.30 -6.60
C THR A 50 -13.31 -10.99 -5.89
N ALA A 51 -12.94 -9.92 -6.61
CA ALA A 51 -12.77 -8.58 -6.05
C ALA A 51 -14.10 -8.05 -5.48
N ASN A 52 -15.19 -8.17 -6.25
CA ASN A 52 -16.51 -7.73 -5.82
C ASN A 52 -17.03 -8.51 -4.62
N ARG A 53 -16.76 -9.83 -4.55
CA ARG A 53 -17.07 -10.62 -3.35
C ARG A 53 -16.26 -10.13 -2.15
N PHE A 54 -14.98 -9.86 -2.34
CA PHE A 54 -14.13 -9.36 -1.27
C PHE A 54 -14.63 -8.03 -0.71
N ILE A 55 -14.90 -7.04 -1.57
CA ILE A 55 -15.44 -5.72 -1.18
C ILE A 55 -16.74 -5.86 -0.38
N LYS A 56 -17.65 -6.73 -0.83
CA LYS A 56 -18.94 -6.96 -0.15
C LYS A 56 -18.82 -7.58 1.25
N HIS A 57 -17.70 -8.21 1.58
CA HIS A 57 -17.46 -8.81 2.89
C HIS A 57 -16.62 -7.92 3.81
N LEU A 58 -16.22 -6.72 3.35
CA LEU A 58 -15.58 -5.73 4.22
C LEU A 58 -16.63 -5.07 5.13
N PRO A 59 -16.22 -4.68 6.36
CA PRO A 59 -16.97 -3.74 7.20
C PRO A 59 -17.40 -2.50 6.40
N THR A 60 -18.56 -1.93 6.73
CA THR A 60 -19.22 -0.88 5.92
C THR A 60 -18.34 0.36 5.70
N ASP A 61 -17.61 0.76 6.73
CA ASP A 61 -16.63 1.86 6.73
C ASP A 61 -15.43 1.60 5.79
N LEU A 62 -15.01 0.35 5.64
CA LEU A 62 -13.94 -0.05 4.73
C LEU A 62 -14.45 -0.30 3.30
N ASN A 63 -15.71 -0.66 3.16
CA ASN A 63 -16.36 -0.98 1.89
C ASN A 63 -16.44 0.25 0.97
N GLU A 64 -16.81 1.42 1.52
CA GLU A 64 -16.90 2.67 0.75
C GLU A 64 -15.55 3.06 0.13
N ASN A 65 -14.48 2.98 0.92
CA ASN A 65 -13.11 3.24 0.47
C ASN A 65 -12.62 2.20 -0.56
N ALA A 66 -12.94 0.93 -0.34
CA ALA A 66 -12.56 -0.15 -1.24
C ALA A 66 -13.23 -0.03 -2.62
N MET A 67 -14.51 0.33 -2.63
CA MET A 67 -15.32 0.47 -3.84
C MET A 67 -14.88 1.69 -4.65
N SER A 68 -14.66 2.85 -4.01
CA SER A 68 -14.09 4.03 -4.67
C SER A 68 -12.73 3.74 -5.31
N THR A 69 -11.87 2.99 -4.61
CA THR A 69 -10.55 2.61 -5.11
C THR A 69 -10.64 1.68 -6.32
N TYR A 70 -11.54 0.69 -6.27
CA TYR A 70 -11.77 -0.24 -7.37
C TYR A 70 -12.32 0.46 -8.62
N ASP A 71 -13.27 1.38 -8.44
CA ASP A 71 -13.86 2.16 -9.53
C ASP A 71 -12.82 3.09 -10.18
N MET A 72 -11.92 3.68 -9.38
CA MET A 72 -10.84 4.52 -9.91
C MET A 72 -9.82 3.73 -10.74
N ILE A 73 -9.43 2.52 -10.31
CA ILE A 73 -8.55 1.62 -11.08
C ILE A 73 -9.20 1.25 -12.42
N GLN A 74 -10.53 1.12 -12.47
CA GLN A 74 -11.26 0.91 -13.73
C GLN A 74 -11.28 2.15 -14.63
N ALA A 75 -11.46 3.34 -14.06
CA ALA A 75 -11.62 4.59 -14.80
C ALA A 75 -10.31 5.11 -15.43
N GLU A 76 -9.19 5.03 -14.72
CA GLU A 76 -7.89 5.55 -15.19
C GLU A 76 -7.11 4.58 -16.10
N GLY A 77 -7.61 3.35 -16.24
CA GLY A 77 -6.90 2.24 -16.87
C GLY A 77 -5.99 1.52 -15.87
N ILE A 78 -6.05 0.17 -15.91
CA ILE A 78 -5.45 -0.72 -14.91
C ILE A 78 -3.98 -0.40 -14.62
N GLU A 79 -3.20 -0.08 -15.65
CA GLU A 79 -1.74 0.10 -15.53
C GLU A 79 -1.35 1.44 -14.90
N LYS A 80 -1.99 2.56 -15.30
CA LYS A 80 -1.73 3.89 -14.73
C LYS A 80 -2.25 4.05 -13.31
N GLY A 81 -3.46 3.56 -13.05
CA GLY A 81 -4.02 3.55 -11.68
C GLY A 81 -3.19 2.69 -10.73
N ALA A 82 -2.66 1.57 -11.21
CA ALA A 82 -1.82 0.67 -10.42
C ALA A 82 -0.42 1.23 -10.09
N GLU A 83 0.18 2.03 -10.98
CA GLU A 83 1.45 2.70 -10.68
C GLU A 83 1.26 3.81 -9.63
N LEU A 84 0.21 4.64 -9.78
CA LEU A 84 -0.12 5.70 -8.83
C LEU A 84 -0.37 5.13 -7.43
N LYS A 85 -1.15 4.04 -7.35
CA LYS A 85 -1.46 3.40 -6.07
C LYS A 85 -0.28 2.69 -5.42
N GLU A 86 0.62 2.10 -6.19
CA GLU A 86 1.88 1.56 -5.65
C GLU A 86 2.72 2.68 -5.02
N ARG A 87 2.87 3.81 -5.72
CA ARG A 87 3.61 4.98 -5.21
C ARG A 87 2.97 5.52 -3.94
N GLU A 88 1.65 5.63 -3.89
CA GLU A 88 0.92 6.03 -2.68
C GLU A 88 1.12 5.02 -1.53
N PHE A 89 1.06 3.73 -1.80
CA PHE A 89 1.24 2.70 -0.78
C PHE A 89 2.61 2.77 -0.11
N ILE A 90 3.67 2.91 -0.92
CA ILE A 90 5.03 3.05 -0.43
C ILE A 90 5.16 4.29 0.45
N LYS A 91 4.59 5.43 0.03
CA LYS A 91 4.60 6.66 0.84
C LYS A 91 3.84 6.51 2.15
N ASN A 92 2.68 5.86 2.13
CA ASN A 92 1.87 5.63 3.33
C ASN A 92 2.60 4.70 4.32
N LEU A 93 3.24 3.64 3.83
CA LEU A 93 4.08 2.78 4.67
C LEU A 93 5.26 3.54 5.28
N TRP A 94 5.89 4.43 4.51
CA TRP A 94 7.00 5.25 4.99
C TRP A 94 6.55 6.32 6.00
N SER A 95 5.39 6.95 5.81
CA SER A 95 4.88 8.00 6.68
C SER A 95 4.52 7.53 8.09
N LEU A 96 4.22 6.22 8.26
CA LEU A 96 4.07 5.60 9.57
C LEU A 96 5.36 5.62 10.38
N GLN A 97 6.52 5.68 9.73
CA GLN A 97 7.85 5.68 10.37
C GLN A 97 8.12 4.43 11.26
N GLU A 98 7.38 3.34 11.03
CA GLU A 98 7.46 2.09 11.84
C GLU A 98 8.19 0.94 11.13
N PHE A 99 8.47 1.06 9.82
CA PHE A 99 8.98 -0.03 9.00
C PHE A 99 10.31 0.33 8.33
N SER A 100 11.30 -0.57 8.36
CA SER A 100 12.52 -0.39 7.57
C SER A 100 12.21 -0.36 6.06
N LEU A 101 13.09 0.20 5.23
CA LEU A 101 12.87 0.24 3.77
C LEU A 101 12.76 -1.17 3.16
N GLU A 102 13.50 -2.14 3.68
CA GLU A 102 13.43 -3.55 3.27
C GLU A 102 12.07 -4.17 3.65
N LYS A 103 11.53 -3.79 4.81
CA LYS A 103 10.20 -4.21 5.24
C LYS A 103 9.11 -3.57 4.38
N ILE A 104 9.28 -2.31 4.00
CA ILE A 104 8.37 -1.62 3.07
C ILE A 104 8.40 -2.31 1.71
N ALA A 105 9.58 -2.61 1.16
CA ALA A 105 9.74 -3.32 -0.11
C ALA A 105 9.03 -4.69 -0.09
N LEU A 106 9.19 -5.44 1.01
CA LEU A 106 8.50 -6.71 1.21
C LEU A 106 6.96 -6.54 1.25
N LEU A 107 6.45 -5.53 1.96
CA LEU A 107 5.02 -5.29 2.09
C LEU A 107 4.38 -4.77 0.80
N SER A 108 5.12 -3.93 0.04
CA SER A 108 4.70 -3.38 -1.24
C SER A 108 5.01 -4.26 -2.44
N GLY A 109 5.54 -5.47 -2.22
CA GLY A 109 5.81 -6.46 -3.26
C GLY A 109 6.77 -5.97 -4.35
N THR A 110 7.66 -5.05 -4.01
CA THR A 110 8.56 -4.40 -4.95
C THR A 110 10.01 -4.51 -4.48
N SER A 111 10.95 -4.04 -5.29
CA SER A 111 12.37 -4.05 -4.92
C SER A 111 12.72 -2.89 -3.99
N LEU A 112 13.80 -3.03 -3.22
CA LEU A 112 14.30 -1.94 -2.37
C LEU A 112 14.66 -0.71 -3.21
N GLU A 113 15.25 -0.93 -4.39
CA GLU A 113 15.60 0.12 -5.33
C GLU A 113 14.36 0.91 -5.78
N ARG A 114 13.25 0.21 -6.05
CA ARG A 114 11.98 0.85 -6.41
C ARG A 114 11.41 1.66 -5.25
N VAL A 115 11.50 1.17 -4.01
CA VAL A 115 11.10 1.94 -2.83
C VAL A 115 11.93 3.22 -2.69
N ILE A 116 13.25 3.11 -2.82
CA ILE A 116 14.18 4.26 -2.76
C ILE A 116 13.86 5.26 -3.87
N GLU A 117 13.62 4.79 -5.10
CA GLU A 117 13.24 5.64 -6.24
C GLU A 117 11.96 6.43 -5.94
N VAL A 118 10.91 5.75 -5.48
CA VAL A 118 9.61 6.37 -5.19
C VAL A 118 9.72 7.41 -4.08
N LEU A 119 10.42 7.10 -2.99
CA LEU A 119 10.58 8.03 -1.87
C LEU A 119 11.51 9.19 -2.22
N SER A 120 12.58 8.95 -2.99
CA SER A 120 13.46 10.02 -3.47
C SER A 120 12.71 11.01 -4.36
N ALA A 121 11.90 10.50 -5.30
CA ALA A 121 11.06 11.34 -6.15
C ALA A 121 10.03 12.12 -5.35
N HIS A 122 9.47 11.53 -4.29
CA HIS A 122 8.54 12.21 -3.40
C HIS A 122 9.21 13.36 -2.63
N LEU A 123 10.38 13.13 -2.02
CA LEU A 123 11.15 14.14 -1.31
C LEU A 123 11.57 15.30 -2.23
N GLN A 124 11.99 14.98 -3.45
CA GLN A 124 12.34 16.00 -4.45
C GLN A 124 11.13 16.83 -4.87
N ALA A 125 9.95 16.21 -5.01
CA ALA A 125 8.70 16.92 -5.27
C ALA A 125 8.30 17.84 -4.10
N GLU A 126 8.72 17.54 -2.87
CA GLU A 126 8.57 18.41 -1.70
C GLU A 126 9.64 19.52 -1.61
N GLY A 127 10.55 19.60 -2.60
CA GLY A 127 11.53 20.68 -2.74
C GLY A 127 12.92 20.35 -2.22
N LEU A 128 13.19 19.10 -1.81
CA LEU A 128 14.55 18.68 -1.45
C LEU A 128 15.42 18.52 -2.70
N SER A 129 16.71 18.85 -2.58
CA SER A 129 17.69 18.45 -3.59
C SER A 129 17.91 16.94 -3.58
N GLU A 130 18.42 16.39 -4.67
CA GLU A 130 18.76 14.96 -4.76
C GLU A 130 19.67 14.50 -3.61
N ALA A 131 20.70 15.29 -3.29
CA ALA A 131 21.61 15.00 -2.18
C ALA A 131 20.91 15.04 -0.81
N ALA A 132 20.00 15.99 -0.59
CA ALA A 132 19.24 16.09 0.66
C ALA A 132 18.22 14.95 0.81
N ALA A 133 17.59 14.52 -0.30
CA ALA A 133 16.70 13.37 -0.32
C ALA A 133 17.46 12.08 0.01
N ALA A 134 18.64 11.87 -0.58
CA ALA A 134 19.50 10.73 -0.27
C ALA A 134 19.89 10.69 1.22
N GLN A 135 20.36 11.82 1.78
CA GLN A 135 20.68 11.91 3.21
C GLN A 135 19.48 11.62 4.11
N THR A 136 18.28 12.07 3.72
CA THR A 136 17.06 11.80 4.48
C THR A 136 16.74 10.30 4.52
N LEU A 137 16.91 9.59 3.39
CA LEU A 137 16.69 8.15 3.32
C LEU A 137 17.77 7.35 4.06
N GLU A 138 19.04 7.77 3.99
CA GLU A 138 20.13 7.17 4.77
C GLU A 138 19.88 7.32 6.28
N ALA A 139 19.51 8.54 6.72
CA ALA A 139 19.17 8.81 8.11
C ALA A 139 17.95 7.99 8.57
N TYR A 140 16.97 7.78 7.67
CA TYR A 140 15.83 6.90 7.95
C TYR A 140 16.25 5.45 8.11
N GLN A 141 17.06 4.90 7.19
CA GLN A 141 17.56 3.52 7.28
C GLN A 141 18.33 3.27 8.58
N ALA A 142 19.14 4.25 9.00
CA ALA A 142 19.91 4.15 10.25
C ALA A 142 19.05 3.98 11.51
N LYS A 143 17.76 4.34 11.49
CA LYS A 143 16.84 4.15 12.62
C LYS A 143 16.52 2.67 12.91
N PHE A 144 16.73 1.80 11.93
CA PHE A 144 16.29 0.39 11.97
C PHE A 144 17.48 -0.61 12.02
N ILE A 145 18.70 -0.12 12.29
CA ILE A 145 19.93 -0.92 12.47
C ILE A 145 20.07 -1.36 13.93
#